data_AF-A0AB38S8D0-F1
#
_entry.id   AF-A0AB38S8D0-F1
#
_cell.length_a   1.000
_cell.length_b   1.000
_cell.length_c   1.000
_cell.angle_alpha   90.00
_cell.angle_beta   90.00
_cell.angle_gamma   90.00
#
_symmetry.space_group_name_H-M   'P 1'
#
loop_
_entity.id
_entity.type
_entity.pdbx_description
1 polymer ?
#
loop_
_entity_poly.entity_id
_entity_poly.type
_entity_poly.pdbx_seq_one_letter_code
_entity_poly.pdbx_strand_id
1 'polypeptide(L)'
;MSFRSAIRAFKCGLAALGLFATLAFAQSAQKVITAGDITSSPHTPKGPTDREFSGLNRDSFEAMATKMGLAVKWEFFNGTDMTSLAPLKTGRVDVYAGGAILGRPARRAQGVNFVDFVYEP
;
A
#
# COMPACT_ATOMS: atom_id res chain seq x y z
N MET A 1 -32.00 -2.92 -51.76
CA MET A 1 -31.18 -3.22 -50.56
C MET A 1 -31.76 -2.44 -49.39
N SER A 2 -32.32 -3.13 -48.39
CA SER A 2 -33.23 -2.52 -47.43
C SER A 2 -32.51 -1.73 -46.33
N PHE A 3 -33.11 -0.59 -45.96
CA PHE A 3 -32.70 0.38 -44.95
C PHE A 3 -32.47 -0.21 -43.54
N ARG A 4 -32.82 -1.50 -43.33
CA ARG A 4 -32.72 -2.22 -42.06
C ARG A 4 -31.28 -2.68 -41.75
N SER A 5 -30.42 -2.80 -42.75
CA SER A 5 -29.03 -3.25 -42.56
C SER A 5 -28.11 -2.15 -42.02
N ALA A 6 -28.46 -0.87 -42.21
CA ALA A 6 -27.65 0.27 -41.77
C ALA A 6 -27.71 0.51 -40.24
N ILE A 7 -28.84 0.15 -39.60
CA ILE A 7 -29.06 0.42 -38.16
C ILE A 7 -28.31 -0.59 -37.27
N ARG A 8 -28.03 -1.80 -37.76
CA ARG A 8 -27.29 -2.82 -36.99
C ARG A 8 -25.79 -2.53 -36.91
N ALA A 9 -25.20 -1.88 -37.90
CA ALA A 9 -23.77 -1.55 -37.90
C ALA A 9 -23.41 -0.47 -36.85
N PHE A 10 -24.35 0.37 -36.45
CA PHE A 10 -24.08 1.47 -35.52
C PHE A 10 -23.97 1.04 -34.05
N LYS A 11 -24.56 -0.11 -33.67
CA LYS A 11 -24.56 -0.58 -32.27
C LYS A 11 -23.29 -1.34 -31.86
N CYS A 12 -22.51 -1.86 -32.81
CA CYS A 12 -21.26 -2.56 -32.53
C CYS A 12 -20.04 -1.62 -32.44
N GLY A 13 -20.11 -0.43 -33.07
CA GLY A 13 -19.01 0.55 -33.02
C GLY A 13 -18.84 1.24 -31.65
N LEU A 14 -19.93 1.42 -30.90
CA LEU A 14 -19.90 2.14 -29.62
C LEU A 14 -19.41 1.27 -28.45
N ALA A 15 -19.60 -0.05 -28.52
CA ALA A 15 -19.14 -0.97 -27.48
C ALA A 15 -17.61 -1.18 -27.52
N ALA A 16 -16.99 -1.06 -28.71
CA ALA A 16 -15.54 -1.19 -28.86
C ALA A 16 -14.78 0.00 -28.27
N LEU A 17 -15.32 1.22 -28.35
CA LEU A 17 -14.72 2.43 -27.75
C LEU A 17 -14.78 2.43 -26.21
N GLY A 18 -15.76 1.74 -25.62
CA GLY A 18 -15.90 1.63 -24.16
C GLY A 18 -14.84 0.74 -23.50
N LEU A 19 -14.36 -0.31 -24.19
CA LEU A 19 -13.35 -1.22 -23.64
C LEU A 19 -11.92 -0.65 -23.64
N PHE A 20 -11.60 0.29 -24.54
CA PHE A 20 -10.27 0.93 -24.55
C PHE A 20 -10.18 2.10 -23.57
N ALA A 21 -11.30 2.74 -23.22
CA ALA A 21 -11.33 3.84 -22.25
C ALA A 21 -11.08 3.37 -20.81
N THR A 22 -11.46 2.13 -20.46
CA THR A 22 -11.27 1.60 -19.10
C THR A 22 -9.82 1.21 -18.79
N LEU A 23 -9.04 0.80 -19.79
CA LEU A 23 -7.63 0.45 -19.60
C LEU A 23 -6.75 1.68 -19.29
N ALA A 24 -7.05 2.82 -19.91
CA ALA A 24 -6.28 4.05 -19.68
C ALA A 24 -6.48 4.64 -18.27
N PHE A 25 -7.68 4.54 -17.70
CA PHE A 25 -7.97 5.02 -16.35
C PHE A 25 -7.50 4.07 -15.23
N ALA A 26 -7.31 2.78 -15.50
CA ALA A 26 -6.78 1.84 -14.52
C ALA A 26 -5.27 2.07 -14.24
N GLN A 27 -4.56 2.70 -15.17
CA GLN A 27 -3.11 2.91 -15.08
C GLN A 27 -2.73 4.25 -14.43
N SER A 28 -3.70 5.17 -14.20
CA SER A 28 -3.41 6.51 -13.68
C SER A 28 -3.67 6.69 -12.18
N ALA A 29 -4.18 5.67 -11.48
CA ALA A 29 -4.31 5.74 -10.03
C ALA A 29 -2.94 5.54 -9.38
N GLN A 30 -2.47 6.53 -8.61
CA GLN A 30 -1.27 6.39 -7.80
C GLN A 30 -1.43 5.16 -6.91
N LYS A 31 -0.48 4.23 -7.00
CA LYS A 31 -0.51 3.00 -6.20
C LYS A 31 -0.25 3.37 -4.74
N VAL A 32 -1.08 2.87 -3.84
CA VAL A 32 -0.98 3.12 -2.40
C VAL A 32 -0.50 1.86 -1.71
N ILE A 33 0.47 1.98 -0.80
CA ILE A 33 0.86 0.93 0.13
C ILE A 33 0.34 1.29 1.53
N THR A 34 -0.34 0.34 2.18
CA THR A 34 -0.85 0.48 3.53
C THR A 34 0.21 -0.03 4.51
N ALA A 35 0.89 0.90 5.20
CA ALA A 35 1.94 0.60 6.16
C ALA A 35 1.41 0.63 7.59
N GLY A 36 1.73 -0.39 8.38
CA GLY A 36 1.40 -0.47 9.79
C GLY A 36 2.50 0.05 10.70
N ASP A 37 2.10 0.68 11.80
CA ASP A 37 2.97 1.08 12.90
C ASP A 37 2.25 1.03 14.26
N ILE A 38 3.00 1.19 15.35
CA ILE A 38 2.50 1.28 16.71
C ILE A 38 1.97 2.68 17.03
N THR A 39 0.82 2.75 17.69
CA THR A 39 0.33 3.97 18.37
C THR A 39 1.31 4.30 19.50
N SER A 40 2.30 5.15 19.21
CA SER A 40 3.36 5.62 20.12
C SER A 40 4.26 4.53 20.72
N SER A 41 5.54 4.54 20.34
CA SER A 41 6.58 3.93 21.17
C SER A 41 6.88 4.89 22.33
N PRO A 42 7.19 4.42 23.55
CA PRO A 42 7.63 5.30 24.65
C PRO A 42 8.90 6.11 24.33
N HIS A 43 9.56 5.85 23.19
CA HIS A 43 10.77 6.53 22.72
C HIS A 43 10.51 7.55 21.60
N THR A 44 9.26 7.80 21.19
CA THR A 44 8.96 8.81 20.16
C THR A 44 8.86 10.19 20.82
N PRO A 45 9.71 11.17 20.46
CA PRO A 45 9.52 12.54 20.90
C PRO A 45 8.15 13.03 20.41
N LYS A 46 7.30 13.47 21.33
CA LYS A 46 6.03 14.11 20.95
C LYS A 46 6.38 15.45 20.31
N GLY A 47 6.27 15.53 18.98
CA GLY A 47 6.32 16.79 18.26
C GLY A 47 5.16 17.70 18.68
N PRO A 48 5.26 19.02 18.47
CA PRO A 48 4.28 20.01 18.95
C PRO A 48 2.90 19.95 18.26
N THR A 49 2.65 18.99 17.39
CA THR A 49 1.35 18.74 16.75
C THR A 49 1.07 17.24 16.76
N ASP A 50 0.00 16.84 17.45
CA ASP A 50 -0.49 15.46 17.60
C ASP A 50 -0.94 14.77 16.27
N ARG A 51 -0.41 15.20 15.12
CA ARG A 51 -0.76 14.70 13.78
C ARG A 51 0.42 14.33 12.90
N GLU A 52 1.64 14.74 13.21
CA GLU A 52 2.82 14.35 12.44
C GLU A 52 3.67 13.39 13.24
N PHE A 53 3.24 12.15 13.15
CA PHE A 53 3.95 10.99 13.62
C PHE A 53 5.25 10.83 12.79
N SER A 54 6.33 11.53 13.15
CA SER A 54 7.63 11.48 12.47
C SER A 54 8.58 10.42 13.07
N GLY A 55 9.59 9.99 12.31
CA GLY A 55 10.66 9.13 12.79
C GLY A 55 11.43 8.43 11.68
N LEU A 56 12.71 8.14 11.93
CA LEU A 56 13.67 7.60 10.94
C LEU A 56 13.09 6.49 10.05
N ASN A 57 12.41 5.50 10.65
CA ASN A 57 11.85 4.38 9.91
C ASN A 57 10.74 4.81 8.94
N ARG A 58 9.86 5.72 9.37
CA ARG A 58 8.75 6.23 8.55
C ARG A 58 9.29 7.11 7.42
N ASP A 59 10.16 8.05 7.76
CA ASP A 59 10.77 8.97 6.78
C ASP A 59 11.54 8.18 5.71
N SER A 60 12.30 7.16 6.13
CA SER A 60 13.02 6.29 5.21
C SER A 60 12.08 5.47 4.32
N PHE A 61 11.00 4.93 4.89
CA PHE A 61 10.02 4.14 4.14
C PHE A 61 9.23 4.99 3.15
N GLU A 62 8.82 6.20 3.53
CA GLU A 62 8.16 7.15 2.65
C GLU A 62 9.08 7.61 1.51
N ALA A 63 10.36 7.84 1.79
CA ALA A 63 11.35 8.14 0.75
C ALA A 63 11.50 6.99 -0.24
N MET A 64 11.57 5.73 0.24
CA MET A 64 11.61 4.55 -0.62
C MET A 64 10.33 4.42 -1.46
N ALA A 65 9.16 4.55 -0.85
CA ALA A 65 7.87 4.49 -1.53
C ALA A 65 7.75 5.57 -2.61
N THR A 66 8.19 6.80 -2.31
CA THR A 66 8.19 7.92 -3.26
C THR A 66 9.10 7.64 -4.46
N LYS A 67 10.32 7.10 -4.24
CA LYS A 67 11.21 6.66 -5.34
C LYS A 67 10.55 5.59 -6.23
N MET A 68 9.64 4.79 -5.67
CA MET A 68 8.88 3.77 -6.39
C MET A 68 7.57 4.28 -7.01
N GLY A 69 7.25 5.57 -6.88
CA GLY A 69 5.98 6.14 -7.36
C GLY A 69 4.75 5.69 -6.56
N LEU A 70 4.95 5.28 -5.30
CA LEU A 70 3.90 4.84 -4.39
C LEU A 70 3.56 5.93 -3.37
N ALA A 71 2.29 6.03 -2.97
CA ALA A 71 1.87 6.76 -1.78
C ALA A 71 1.80 5.82 -0.57
N VAL A 72 2.10 6.34 0.63
CA VAL A 72 2.00 5.57 1.88
C VAL A 72 0.75 5.99 2.66
N LYS A 73 -0.08 5.01 3.04
CA LYS A 73 -1.16 5.18 4.01
C LYS A 73 -0.76 4.50 5.32
N TRP A 74 -0.72 5.25 6.41
CA TRP A 74 -0.39 4.70 7.72
C TRP A 74 -1.62 4.20 8.49
N GLU A 75 -1.52 2.99 9.04
CA GLU A 75 -2.45 2.45 10.02
C GLU A 75 -1.73 2.17 11.34
N PHE A 76 -2.35 2.57 12.44
CA PHE A 76 -1.74 2.49 13.76
C PHE A 76 -2.43 1.43 14.63
N PHE A 77 -1.62 0.60 15.27
CA PHE A 77 -2.05 -0.51 16.11
C PHE A 77 -1.42 -0.42 17.49
N ASN A 78 -2.03 -1.08 18.48
CA ASN A 78 -1.31 -1.33 19.72
C ASN A 78 -0.19 -2.36 19.51
N GLY A 79 0.77 -2.44 20.45
CA GLY A 79 1.90 -3.37 20.34
C GLY A 79 1.48 -4.85 20.29
N THR A 80 0.38 -5.23 20.93
CA THR A 80 -0.13 -6.61 20.94
C THR A 80 -0.61 -7.03 19.55
N ASP A 81 -1.42 -6.19 18.89
CA ASP A 81 -1.94 -6.45 17.56
C ASP A 81 -0.79 -6.52 16.54
N MET A 82 0.17 -5.60 16.62
CA MET A 82 1.33 -5.58 15.73
C MET A 82 2.23 -6.82 15.92
N THR A 83 2.48 -7.24 17.18
CA THR A 83 3.32 -8.41 17.46
C THR A 83 2.63 -9.75 17.19
N SER A 84 1.30 -9.80 17.20
CA SER A 84 0.52 -10.96 16.75
C SER A 84 0.61 -11.22 15.24
N LEU A 85 1.06 -10.22 14.47
CA LEU A 85 1.09 -10.22 13.00
C LEU A 85 -0.30 -10.33 12.35
N ALA A 86 -1.38 -10.22 13.11
CA ALA A 86 -2.74 -10.35 12.60
C ALA A 86 -3.08 -9.29 11.53
N PRO A 87 -2.72 -7.99 11.68
CA PRO A 87 -2.93 -7.00 10.62
C PRO A 87 -2.28 -7.37 9.27
N LEU A 88 -1.06 -7.93 9.28
CA LEU A 88 -0.40 -8.43 8.07
C LEU A 88 -1.14 -9.65 7.49
N LYS A 89 -1.42 -10.65 8.34
CA LYS A 89 -2.05 -11.91 7.89
C LYS A 89 -3.47 -11.73 7.35
N THR A 90 -4.17 -10.69 7.80
CA THR A 90 -5.54 -10.36 7.38
C THR A 90 -5.60 -9.36 6.23
N GLY A 91 -4.46 -8.86 5.76
CA GLY A 91 -4.41 -7.86 4.69
C GLY A 91 -4.91 -6.47 5.11
N ARG A 92 -4.99 -6.18 6.42
CA ARG A 92 -5.25 -4.81 6.89
C ARG A 92 -4.09 -3.87 6.58
N VAL A 93 -2.87 -4.40 6.59
CA VAL A 93 -1.67 -3.70 6.14
C VAL A 93 -0.86 -4.59 5.22
N ASP A 94 -0.14 -3.96 4.31
CA ASP A 94 0.76 -4.62 3.37
C ASP A 94 2.14 -4.89 3.99
N VAL A 95 2.56 -4.01 4.91
CA VAL A 95 3.90 -4.04 5.52
C VAL A 95 3.88 -3.38 6.90
N TYR A 96 4.79 -3.79 7.80
CA TYR A 96 5.15 -2.98 8.97
C TYR A 96 6.42 -2.21 8.67
N ALA A 97 6.33 -0.88 8.70
CA ALA A 97 7.43 -0.02 8.26
C ALA A 97 7.84 1.06 9.26
N GLY A 98 7.01 1.35 10.28
CA GLY A 98 7.39 2.33 11.30
C GLY A 98 7.98 1.70 12.56
N GLY A 99 7.37 0.62 13.05
CA GLY A 99 7.75 -0.06 14.28
C GLY A 99 8.65 -1.26 14.01
N ALA A 100 9.82 -1.31 14.65
CA ALA A 100 10.75 -2.42 14.46
C ALA A 100 10.19 -3.72 15.09
N ILE A 101 9.97 -4.73 14.24
CA ILE A 101 9.76 -6.11 14.67
C ILE A 101 11.00 -6.93 14.34
N LEU A 102 11.58 -7.57 15.34
CA LEU A 102 12.69 -8.48 15.14
C LEU A 102 12.26 -9.74 14.38
N GLY A 103 12.91 -10.02 13.25
CA GLY A 103 12.73 -11.18 12.39
C GLY A 103 13.25 -12.50 12.99
N ARG A 104 12.79 -12.87 14.18
CA ARG A 104 13.14 -14.14 14.84
C ARG A 104 12.67 -15.35 14.02
N PRO A 105 13.36 -16.51 14.08
CA PRO A 105 12.95 -17.73 13.35
C PRO A 105 11.47 -18.11 13.56
N ALA A 106 11.00 -18.00 14.81
CA ALA A 106 9.61 -18.27 15.16
C ALA A 106 8.59 -17.30 14.53
N ARG A 107 8.99 -16.09 14.11
CA ARG A 107 8.11 -15.16 13.37
C ARG A 107 8.16 -15.42 11.87
N ARG A 108 9.34 -15.69 11.32
CA ARG A 108 9.50 -16.11 9.92
C ARG A 108 8.70 -17.39 9.62
N ALA A 109 8.70 -18.34 10.55
CA ALA A 109 7.89 -19.57 10.46
C ALA A 109 6.36 -19.32 10.42
N GLN A 110 5.89 -18.11 10.75
CA GLN A 110 4.46 -17.75 10.68
C GLN A 110 4.02 -17.24 9.30
N GLY A 111 4.87 -17.39 8.27
CA GLY A 111 4.52 -17.04 6.89
C GLY A 111 4.59 -15.54 6.59
N VAL A 112 5.39 -14.78 7.34
CA VAL A 112 5.68 -13.38 7.02
C VAL A 112 7.13 -13.22 6.58
N ASN A 113 7.35 -12.29 5.65
CA ASN A 113 8.68 -11.95 5.17
C ASN A 113 9.25 -10.77 5.97
N PHE A 114 10.57 -10.75 6.10
CA PHE A 114 11.32 -9.66 6.71
C PHE A 114 12.31 -9.10 5.70
N VAL A 115 12.47 -7.78 5.70
CA VAL A 115 13.56 -7.13 4.98
C VAL A 115 14.77 -7.13 5.91
N ASP A 116 15.79 -7.89 5.56
CA ASP A 116 16.97 -8.07 6.43
C ASP A 116 17.98 -6.93 6.28
N PHE A 117 18.29 -6.52 5.04
CA PHE A 117 19.20 -5.42 4.75
C PHE A 117 18.70 -4.64 3.54
N VAL A 118 18.69 -3.31 3.64
CA VAL A 118 18.49 -2.40 2.51
C VAL A 118 19.84 -1.72 2.28
N TYR A 119 20.47 -2.02 1.15
CA TYR A 119 21.68 -1.36 0.70
C TYR A 119 21.34 -0.52 -0.53
N GLU A 120 21.57 0.79 -0.45
CA GLU A 120 21.53 1.68 -1.60
C GLU A 120 22.99 1.91 -2.05
N PRO A 121 23.42 1.34 -3.20
CA PRO A 121 24.77 1.55 -3.73
C PRO A 121 25.03 2.98 -4.20
#